data_AF-A0A5T5YGZ7-F1
#
_entry.id   AF-A0A5T5YGZ7-F1
#
_cell.length_a   1.000
_cell.length_b   1.000
_cell.length_c   1.000
_cell.angle_alpha   90.00
_cell.angle_beta   90.00
_cell.angle_gamma   90.00
#
_symmetry.space_group_name_H-M   'P 1'
#
loop_
_entity.id
_entity.type
_entity.pdbx_description
1 polymer ?
#
loop_
_entity_poly.entity_id
_entity_poly.type
_entity_poly.pdbx_seq_one_letter_code
_entity_poly.pdbx_strand_id
1 'polypeptide(L)'
;MPIEISNHSEYLLEKRAEKYSPITYLGTVHQGYCSVISKVIAWYLLSRAGVYYKNNSIVELEKSIGYRDTKSVSHRVSNLNALMSSLSRENILDTLDKFGELIYSDYKYQNSTTYDLEYDGVRYPPKVIFGISAIALINRPLFADEFSGGVNSPCFHILEALGFNIVKKNKSSDGNEFEDIDFLINDIEMIGNDDSLSVTEREQLIAARKGQGKYRKELIKLYGKCIVTGIPYEFMLRASHIKP
;
A
#
# COMPACT_ATOMS: atom_id res chain seq x y z
N MET A 1 3.58 4.60 -23.76
CA MET A 1 4.30 5.79 -24.22
C MET A 1 5.20 6.27 -23.09
N PRO A 2 6.53 6.29 -23.25
CA PRO A 2 7.41 6.93 -22.27
C PRO A 2 7.07 8.42 -22.17
N ILE A 3 7.21 8.98 -20.97
CA ILE A 3 6.99 10.42 -20.75
C ILE A 3 8.24 11.15 -21.22
N GLU A 4 8.10 12.06 -22.18
CA GLU A 4 9.19 12.91 -22.62
C GLU A 4 9.45 14.01 -21.59
N ILE A 5 10.49 13.82 -20.78
CA ILE A 5 10.89 14.74 -19.70
C ILE A 5 11.19 16.15 -20.21
N SER A 6 11.66 16.28 -21.46
CA SER A 6 11.91 17.57 -22.10
C SER A 6 10.69 18.48 -22.11
N ASN A 7 9.48 17.91 -22.18
CA ASN A 7 8.22 18.66 -22.22
C ASN A 7 7.81 19.20 -20.82
N HIS A 8 8.62 18.91 -19.79
CA HIS A 8 8.34 19.25 -18.39
C HIS A 8 9.50 19.97 -17.69
N SER A 9 10.43 20.54 -18.47
CA SER A 9 11.69 21.10 -17.98
C SER A 9 11.51 22.21 -16.93
N GLU A 10 10.56 23.13 -17.10
CA GLU A 10 10.32 24.24 -16.16
C GLU A 10 9.88 23.77 -14.77
N TYR A 11 8.91 22.86 -14.69
CA TYR A 11 8.44 22.31 -13.42
C TYR A 11 9.53 21.53 -12.69
N LEU A 12 10.30 20.75 -13.44
CA LEU A 12 11.40 19.96 -12.89
C LEU A 12 12.54 20.83 -12.39
N LEU A 13 12.79 21.98 -13.05
CA LEU A 13 13.75 22.97 -12.61
C LEU A 13 13.35 23.61 -11.28
N GLU A 14 12.06 23.89 -11.07
CA GLU A 14 11.54 24.46 -9.83
C GLU A 14 11.71 23.50 -8.63
N LYS A 15 11.54 22.20 -8.85
CA LYS A 15 11.58 21.18 -7.79
C LYS A 15 12.92 20.46 -7.66
N ARG A 16 13.94 20.86 -8.43
CA ARG A 16 15.25 20.18 -8.44
C ARG A 16 15.94 20.33 -7.07
N ALA A 17 16.55 19.26 -6.59
CA ALA A 17 17.40 19.34 -5.40
C ALA A 17 18.60 20.25 -5.68
N GLU A 18 18.99 21.12 -4.75
CA GLU A 18 20.14 22.02 -4.96
C GLU A 18 21.48 21.26 -5.07
N LYS A 19 21.56 20.03 -4.51
CA LYS A 19 22.76 19.21 -4.50
C LYS A 19 22.44 17.80 -5.04
N TYR A 20 23.31 17.30 -5.92
CA TYR A 20 23.16 15.99 -6.59
C TYR A 20 21.85 15.81 -7.36
N SER A 21 21.30 16.89 -7.93
CA SER A 21 20.13 16.80 -8.80
C SER A 21 20.42 15.91 -10.02
N PRO A 22 19.55 14.94 -10.34
CA PRO A 22 19.66 14.17 -11.58
C PRO A 22 19.31 15.00 -12.83
N ILE A 23 18.85 16.25 -12.63
CA ILE A 23 18.47 17.21 -13.67
C ILE A 23 19.39 18.44 -13.57
N THR A 24 19.98 18.84 -14.69
CA THR A 24 20.89 19.99 -14.81
C THR A 24 20.15 21.31 -14.65
N TYR A 25 20.91 22.41 -14.58
CA TYR A 25 20.33 23.74 -14.49
C TYR A 25 19.56 24.19 -15.75
N LEU A 26 19.69 23.44 -16.84
CA LEU A 26 18.98 23.65 -18.11
C LEU A 26 17.72 22.77 -18.22
N GLY A 27 17.38 22.00 -17.17
CA GLY A 27 16.24 21.08 -17.20
C GLY A 27 16.52 19.80 -18.00
N THR A 28 17.77 19.58 -18.38
CA THR A 28 18.22 18.38 -19.09
C THR A 28 18.72 17.33 -18.11
N VAL A 29 18.70 16.07 -18.51
CA VAL A 29 19.08 14.97 -17.61
C VAL A 29 20.59 14.79 -17.56
N HIS A 30 21.18 14.63 -16.38
CA HIS A 30 22.59 14.25 -16.26
C HIS A 30 22.75 12.75 -16.55
N GLN A 31 23.63 12.38 -17.50
CA GLN A 31 24.03 10.99 -17.80
C GLN A 31 22.92 10.01 -18.25
N GLY A 32 21.76 10.49 -18.71
CA GLY A 32 20.69 9.62 -19.25
C GLY A 32 19.90 8.80 -18.21
N TYR A 33 20.17 8.98 -16.92
CA TYR A 33 19.51 8.21 -15.85
C TYR A 33 18.00 8.47 -15.74
N CYS A 34 17.50 9.66 -16.09
CA CYS A 34 16.05 9.91 -16.17
C CYS A 34 15.47 9.82 -17.58
N SER A 35 16.25 9.73 -18.67
CA SER A 35 15.67 9.62 -20.02
C SER A 35 14.96 8.28 -20.27
N VAL A 36 15.09 7.32 -19.34
CA VAL A 36 14.46 5.99 -19.42
C VAL A 36 13.76 5.64 -18.10
N ILE A 37 12.94 6.56 -17.56
CA ILE A 37 12.05 6.19 -16.46
C ILE A 37 10.91 5.34 -17.05
N SER A 38 10.77 4.10 -16.57
CA SER A 38 9.66 3.24 -16.98
C SER A 38 8.33 3.87 -16.55
N LYS A 39 7.25 3.56 -17.29
CA LYS A 39 5.91 4.08 -17.00
C LYS A 39 5.49 3.83 -15.55
N VAL A 40 5.83 2.65 -15.02
CA VAL A 40 5.55 2.25 -13.63
C VAL A 40 6.27 3.15 -12.63
N ILE A 41 7.57 3.40 -12.83
CA ILE A 41 8.35 4.27 -11.93
C ILE A 41 7.84 5.70 -12.01
N ALA A 42 7.51 6.20 -13.21
CA ALA A 42 6.95 7.53 -13.37
C ALA A 42 5.62 7.69 -12.61
N TRP A 43 4.71 6.71 -12.75
CA TRP A 43 3.45 6.71 -12.01
C TRP A 43 3.64 6.60 -10.51
N TYR A 44 4.62 5.82 -10.04
CA TYR A 44 4.97 5.77 -8.63
C TYR A 44 5.44 7.13 -8.10
N LEU A 45 6.32 7.83 -8.83
CA LEU A 45 6.80 9.16 -8.46
C LEU A 45 5.65 10.17 -8.39
N LEU A 46 4.76 10.19 -9.39
CA LEU A 46 3.57 11.06 -9.39
C LEU A 46 2.63 10.74 -8.21
N SER A 47 2.46 9.46 -7.89
CA SER A 47 1.72 9.00 -6.71
C SER A 47 2.32 9.53 -5.41
N ARG A 48 3.64 9.45 -5.24
CA ARG A 48 4.34 9.94 -4.05
C ARG A 48 4.33 11.46 -3.94
N ALA A 49 4.46 12.16 -5.06
CA ALA A 49 4.33 13.61 -5.14
C ALA A 49 2.88 14.08 -4.93
N GLY A 50 1.90 13.17 -4.95
CA GLY A 50 0.50 13.50 -4.78
C GLY A 50 -0.08 14.28 -5.94
N VAL A 51 0.41 14.03 -7.16
CA VAL A 51 -0.02 14.75 -8.36
C VAL A 51 -0.43 13.81 -9.48
N TYR A 52 -1.06 14.36 -10.51
CA TYR A 52 -1.26 13.69 -11.79
C TYR A 52 -1.24 14.71 -12.93
N TYR A 53 -1.16 14.22 -14.17
CA TYR A 53 -1.07 15.09 -15.36
C TYR A 53 -2.37 15.02 -16.16
N LYS A 54 -2.96 16.18 -16.43
CA LYS A 54 -4.21 16.32 -17.18
C LYS A 54 -4.22 17.65 -17.92
N ASN A 55 -4.71 17.67 -19.17
CA ASN A 55 -4.84 18.89 -19.98
C ASN A 55 -3.57 19.75 -20.06
N ASN A 56 -2.43 19.09 -20.26
CA ASN A 56 -1.12 19.75 -20.34
C ASN A 56 -0.63 20.43 -19.04
N SER A 57 -1.24 20.13 -17.89
CA SER A 57 -0.86 20.68 -16.59
C SER A 57 -0.78 19.61 -15.49
N ILE A 58 -0.04 19.94 -14.44
CA ILE A 58 0.06 19.13 -13.22
C ILE A 58 -1.07 19.53 -12.29
N VAL A 59 -1.82 18.55 -11.81
CA VAL A 59 -2.92 18.71 -10.87
C VAL A 59 -2.55 18.05 -9.55
N GLU A 60 -2.62 18.81 -8.47
CA GLU A 60 -2.41 18.30 -7.11
C GLU A 60 -3.64 17.52 -6.62
N LEU A 61 -3.37 16.43 -5.90
CA LEU A 61 -4.37 15.68 -5.17
C LEU A 61 -4.42 16.17 -3.74
N GLU A 62 -5.63 16.29 -3.20
CA GLU A 62 -5.79 16.49 -1.77
C GLU A 62 -5.36 15.21 -1.04
N LYS A 63 -4.32 15.33 -0.22
CA LYS A 63 -3.81 14.24 0.61
C LYS A 63 -4.21 14.47 2.05
N SER A 64 -4.62 13.41 2.72
CA SER A 64 -4.87 13.46 4.18
C SER A 64 -3.60 13.84 4.96
N ILE A 65 -3.75 14.70 5.97
CA ILE A 65 -2.66 15.01 6.90
C ILE A 65 -2.55 13.85 7.91
N GLY A 66 -1.34 13.33 8.13
CA GLY A 66 -1.10 12.26 9.09
C GLY A 66 -1.31 12.71 10.54
N TYR A 67 -1.83 11.82 11.39
CA TYR A 67 -2.24 12.10 12.77
C TYR A 67 -1.07 12.20 13.79
N ARG A 68 0.18 12.01 13.38
CA ARG A 68 1.35 12.12 14.27
C ARG A 68 2.37 13.10 13.69
N ASP A 69 2.66 14.16 14.45
CA ASP A 69 3.80 15.07 14.34
C ASP A 69 4.38 15.22 12.94
N THR A 70 3.82 16.14 12.13
CA THR A 70 4.45 16.91 11.03
C THR A 70 5.47 16.25 10.08
N LYS A 71 5.63 14.92 10.07
CA LYS A 71 6.68 14.18 9.35
C LYS A 71 6.21 12.90 8.66
N SER A 72 4.95 12.49 8.80
CA SER A 72 4.38 11.38 8.03
C SER A 72 3.19 11.86 7.20
N VAL A 73 3.46 12.33 5.98
CA VAL A 73 2.42 12.65 4.98
C VAL A 73 1.68 11.35 4.66
N SER A 74 0.37 11.30 4.88
CA SER A 74 -0.42 10.15 4.46
C SER A 74 -0.56 10.17 2.94
N HIS A 75 -0.28 9.05 2.30
CA HIS A 75 -0.42 8.93 0.85
C HIS A 75 -1.89 8.87 0.40
N ARG A 76 -2.84 8.77 1.33
CA ARG A 76 -4.26 8.64 1.01
C ARG A 76 -4.83 9.92 0.42
N VAL A 77 -5.53 9.78 -0.69
CA VAL A 77 -6.32 10.82 -1.33
C VAL A 77 -7.55 11.09 -0.44
N SER A 78 -7.67 12.31 0.09
CA SER A 78 -8.77 12.68 1.00
C SER A 78 -10.09 12.90 0.25
N ASN A 79 -10.04 13.40 -0.99
CA ASN A 79 -11.21 13.72 -1.82
C ASN A 79 -11.54 12.63 -2.86
N LEU A 80 -11.32 11.35 -2.52
CA LEU A 80 -11.42 10.23 -3.47
C LEU A 80 -12.78 10.15 -4.18
N ASN A 81 -13.90 10.40 -3.49
CA ASN A 81 -15.23 10.41 -4.10
C ASN A 81 -15.36 11.48 -5.19
N ALA A 82 -14.82 12.68 -4.95
CA ALA A 82 -14.84 13.76 -5.93
C ALA A 82 -13.93 13.43 -7.13
N LEU A 83 -12.73 12.91 -6.86
CA LEU A 83 -11.78 12.50 -7.89
C LEU A 83 -12.36 11.44 -8.83
N MET A 84 -13.07 10.47 -8.27
CA MET A 84 -13.61 9.31 -8.99
C MET A 84 -15.07 9.48 -9.42
N SER A 85 -15.63 10.69 -9.28
CA SER A 85 -17.04 11.00 -9.57
C SER A 85 -17.48 10.75 -11.02
N SER A 86 -16.53 10.81 -11.96
CA SER A 86 -16.76 10.58 -13.40
C SER A 86 -16.34 9.18 -13.86
N LEU A 87 -15.96 8.30 -12.93
CA LEU A 87 -15.65 6.92 -13.26
C LEU A 87 -16.91 6.23 -13.80
N SER A 88 -16.83 5.67 -15.00
CA SER A 88 -17.96 4.97 -15.61
C SER A 88 -17.82 3.45 -15.53
N ARG A 89 -18.92 2.75 -15.80
CA ARG A 89 -18.94 1.29 -15.89
C ARG A 89 -18.02 0.79 -17.00
N GLU A 90 -17.96 1.49 -18.12
CA GLU A 90 -17.07 1.18 -19.25
C GLU A 90 -15.59 1.24 -18.85
N ASN A 91 -15.19 2.20 -18.00
CA ASN A 91 -13.80 2.26 -17.52
C ASN A 91 -13.40 1.03 -16.68
N ILE A 92 -14.36 0.50 -15.90
CA ILE A 92 -14.14 -0.74 -15.15
C ILE A 92 -14.04 -1.93 -16.11
N LEU A 93 -14.93 -2.04 -17.10
CA LEU A 93 -14.88 -3.10 -18.10
C LEU A 93 -13.56 -3.11 -18.89
N ASP A 94 -13.10 -1.95 -19.35
CA ASP A 94 -11.81 -1.79 -20.02
C ASP A 94 -10.63 -2.30 -19.18
N THR A 95 -10.76 -2.20 -17.85
CA THR A 95 -9.75 -2.67 -16.90
C THR A 95 -9.83 -4.18 -16.69
N LEU A 96 -11.04 -4.74 -16.63
CA LEU A 96 -11.28 -6.18 -16.54
C LEU A 96 -10.76 -6.92 -17.77
N ASP A 97 -11.01 -6.38 -18.97
CA ASP A 97 -10.54 -6.95 -20.24
C ASP A 97 -9.01 -7.05 -20.31
N LYS A 98 -8.31 -6.08 -19.73
CA LYS A 98 -6.84 -6.02 -19.70
C LYS A 98 -6.25 -6.69 -18.47
N PHE A 99 -7.07 -7.27 -17.59
CA PHE A 99 -6.60 -7.75 -16.28
C PHE A 99 -5.53 -8.84 -16.38
N GLY A 100 -5.65 -9.74 -17.35
CA GLY A 100 -4.66 -10.82 -17.56
C GLY A 100 -3.26 -10.33 -17.93
N GLU A 101 -3.12 -9.09 -18.41
CA GLU A 101 -1.84 -8.47 -18.77
C GLU A 101 -1.26 -7.64 -17.61
N LEU A 102 -2.01 -7.43 -16.53
CA LEU A 102 -1.61 -6.56 -15.42
C LEU A 102 -0.66 -7.26 -14.45
N ILE A 103 0.54 -6.70 -14.32
CA ILE A 103 1.46 -6.99 -13.20
C ILE A 103 1.10 -6.05 -12.04
N TYR A 104 -0.03 -6.29 -11.37
CA TYR A 104 -0.56 -5.33 -10.38
C TYR A 104 0.32 -5.16 -9.11
N SER A 105 1.28 -6.05 -8.86
CA SER A 105 2.30 -5.88 -7.82
C SER A 105 3.15 -4.61 -8.03
N ASP A 106 3.29 -4.16 -9.28
CA ASP A 106 3.99 -2.91 -9.64
C ASP A 106 3.33 -1.67 -9.01
N TYR A 107 2.05 -1.76 -8.66
CA TYR A 107 1.26 -0.68 -8.07
C TYR A 107 0.96 -0.92 -6.58
N LYS A 108 1.80 -1.74 -5.93
CA LYS A 108 1.70 -2.17 -4.52
C LYS A 108 0.43 -2.96 -4.19
N TYR A 109 -0.24 -3.52 -5.19
CA TYR A 109 -1.37 -4.40 -4.95
C TYR A 109 -0.92 -5.82 -4.62
N GLN A 110 -1.82 -6.50 -3.91
CA GLN A 110 -1.78 -7.93 -3.66
C GLN A 110 -3.14 -8.50 -4.06
N ASN A 111 -3.27 -9.83 -4.02
CA ASN A 111 -4.57 -10.47 -4.15
C ASN A 111 -5.54 -9.97 -3.08
N SER A 112 -6.82 -9.98 -3.41
CA SER A 112 -7.90 -9.79 -2.44
C SER A 112 -7.83 -10.86 -1.35
N THR A 113 -8.16 -10.49 -0.12
CA THR A 113 -8.16 -11.41 1.03
C THR A 113 -9.57 -11.84 1.41
N THR A 114 -10.50 -10.89 1.53
CA THR A 114 -11.85 -11.15 2.07
C THR A 114 -12.95 -11.09 1.01
N TYR A 115 -12.82 -10.21 0.03
CA TYR A 115 -13.86 -9.94 -0.96
C TYR A 115 -13.28 -9.86 -2.37
N ASP A 116 -14.02 -10.40 -3.32
CA ASP A 116 -13.76 -10.32 -4.75
C ASP A 116 -14.83 -9.48 -5.44
N LEU A 117 -14.47 -8.85 -6.55
CA LEU A 117 -15.40 -8.35 -7.54
C LEU A 117 -15.70 -9.53 -8.47
N GLU A 118 -16.97 -9.89 -8.62
CA GLU A 118 -17.40 -10.94 -9.53
C GLU A 118 -18.01 -10.32 -10.80
N TYR A 119 -17.50 -10.71 -11.95
CA TYR A 119 -18.01 -10.30 -13.26
C TYR A 119 -17.93 -11.47 -14.23
N ASP A 120 -19.07 -11.80 -14.85
CA ASP A 120 -19.19 -12.89 -15.83
C ASP A 120 -18.60 -14.24 -15.36
N GLY A 121 -18.83 -14.57 -14.07
CA GLY A 121 -18.32 -15.79 -13.44
C GLY A 121 -16.82 -15.76 -13.08
N VAL A 122 -16.11 -14.68 -13.36
CA VAL A 122 -14.69 -14.49 -13.01
C VAL A 122 -14.56 -13.57 -11.79
N ARG A 123 -13.57 -13.84 -10.94
CA ARG A 123 -13.32 -13.10 -9.70
C ARG A 123 -12.04 -12.30 -9.75
N TYR A 124 -12.12 -11.05 -9.32
CA TYR A 124 -11.04 -10.07 -9.40
C TYR A 124 -10.82 -9.36 -8.06
N PRO A 125 -9.59 -8.93 -7.73
CA PRO A 125 -9.35 -8.12 -6.54
C PRO A 125 -9.97 -6.70 -6.70
N PRO A 126 -10.96 -6.30 -5.88
CA PRO A 126 -11.69 -5.04 -6.10
C PRO A 126 -10.80 -3.80 -6.09
N LYS A 127 -9.82 -3.75 -5.18
CA LYS A 127 -8.88 -2.61 -5.10
C LYS A 127 -8.01 -2.50 -6.34
N VAL A 128 -7.61 -3.62 -6.94
CA VAL A 128 -6.82 -3.60 -8.19
C VAL A 128 -7.67 -2.99 -9.29
N ILE A 129 -8.87 -3.52 -9.51
CA ILE A 129 -9.77 -3.06 -10.57
C ILE A 129 -10.07 -1.56 -10.40
N PHE A 130 -10.47 -1.14 -9.20
CA PHE A 130 -10.76 0.27 -8.93
C PHE A 130 -9.56 1.18 -9.14
N GLY A 131 -8.40 0.82 -8.60
CA GLY A 131 -7.21 1.66 -8.65
C GLY A 131 -6.60 1.80 -10.05
N ILE A 132 -6.67 0.76 -10.86
CA ILE A 132 -6.21 0.79 -12.27
C ILE A 132 -7.19 1.60 -13.13
N SER A 133 -8.49 1.48 -12.89
CA SER A 133 -9.52 2.23 -13.64
C SER A 133 -9.37 3.75 -13.50
N ALA A 134 -8.70 4.23 -12.45
CA ALA A 134 -8.35 5.65 -12.28
C ALA A 134 -7.50 6.23 -13.44
N ILE A 135 -6.78 5.39 -14.21
CA ILE A 135 -6.02 5.82 -15.39
C ILE A 135 -6.91 6.61 -16.36
N ALA A 136 -8.18 6.21 -16.52
CA ALA A 136 -9.13 6.89 -17.40
C ALA A 136 -9.41 8.35 -16.99
N LEU A 137 -9.26 8.67 -15.69
CA LEU A 137 -9.64 9.97 -15.14
C LEU A 137 -8.44 10.87 -14.88
N ILE A 138 -7.35 10.28 -14.39
CA ILE A 138 -6.17 10.99 -13.88
C ILE A 138 -4.87 10.59 -14.60
N ASN A 139 -4.94 9.83 -15.70
CA ASN A 139 -3.78 9.43 -16.53
C ASN A 139 -2.67 8.66 -15.78
N ARG A 140 -3.02 8.07 -14.63
CA ARG A 140 -2.18 7.16 -13.85
C ARG A 140 -3.04 6.27 -12.95
N PRO A 141 -2.56 5.10 -12.52
CA PRO A 141 -3.27 4.33 -11.51
C PRO A 141 -3.18 5.03 -10.16
N LEU A 142 -4.16 4.75 -9.29
CA LEU A 142 -3.99 4.91 -7.86
C LEU A 142 -3.20 3.70 -7.34
N PHE A 143 -2.24 3.95 -6.45
CA PHE A 143 -1.49 2.87 -5.77
C PHE A 143 -2.31 2.36 -4.57
N ALA A 144 -2.04 1.11 -4.16
CA ALA A 144 -2.82 0.43 -3.13
C ALA A 144 -2.93 1.17 -1.77
N ASP A 145 -1.95 2.03 -1.46
CA ASP A 145 -1.88 2.84 -0.25
C ASP A 145 -2.46 4.26 -0.40
N GLU A 146 -2.91 4.64 -1.60
CA GLU A 146 -3.58 5.93 -1.86
C GLU A 146 -5.07 5.92 -1.49
N PHE A 147 -5.65 4.75 -1.18
CA PHE A 147 -7.04 4.62 -0.75
C PHE A 147 -7.28 3.34 0.07
N SER A 148 -8.38 3.32 0.84
CA SER A 148 -8.85 2.12 1.55
C SER A 148 -9.75 1.27 0.65
N GLY A 149 -9.76 -0.04 0.90
CA GLY A 149 -10.72 -0.97 0.31
C GLY A 149 -11.37 -1.79 1.42
N GLY A 150 -12.44 -2.51 1.08
CA GLY A 150 -13.24 -3.27 2.03
C GLY A 150 -14.64 -2.67 2.21
N VAL A 151 -15.46 -3.34 3.02
CA VAL A 151 -16.82 -2.91 3.33
C VAL A 151 -16.80 -1.48 3.87
N ASN A 152 -17.76 -0.66 3.45
CA ASN A 152 -17.88 0.77 3.78
C ASN A 152 -16.78 1.68 3.22
N SER A 153 -15.84 1.16 2.42
CA SER A 153 -14.85 2.01 1.74
C SER A 153 -15.46 2.69 0.50
N PRO A 154 -15.02 3.90 0.14
CA PRO A 154 -15.42 4.55 -1.11
C PRO A 154 -15.21 3.66 -2.34
N CYS A 155 -14.12 2.89 -2.36
CA CYS A 155 -13.81 1.96 -3.45
C CYS A 155 -14.96 0.94 -3.68
N PHE A 156 -15.50 0.35 -2.62
CA PHE A 156 -16.57 -0.65 -2.73
C PHE A 156 -17.88 0.01 -3.14
N HIS A 157 -18.25 1.11 -2.48
CA HIS A 157 -19.49 1.83 -2.79
C HIS A 157 -19.54 2.31 -4.24
N ILE A 158 -18.42 2.80 -4.79
CA ILE A 158 -18.38 3.25 -6.19
C ILE A 158 -18.52 2.05 -7.14
N LEU A 159 -17.82 0.94 -6.89
CA LEU A 159 -17.96 -0.27 -7.72
C LEU A 159 -19.39 -0.82 -7.70
N GLU A 160 -20.01 -0.89 -6.52
CA GLU A 160 -21.40 -1.33 -6.35
C GLU A 160 -22.39 -0.38 -7.03
N ALA A 161 -22.19 0.94 -6.89
CA ALA A 161 -23.01 1.95 -7.55
C ALA A 161 -22.90 1.90 -9.09
N LEU A 162 -21.76 1.44 -9.62
CA LEU A 162 -21.56 1.16 -11.05
C LEU A 162 -22.12 -0.20 -11.50
N GLY A 163 -22.76 -0.94 -10.59
CA GLY A 163 -23.43 -2.21 -10.88
C GLY A 163 -22.53 -3.44 -10.84
N PHE A 164 -21.36 -3.38 -10.20
CA PHE A 164 -20.49 -4.53 -10.00
C PHE A 164 -20.81 -5.25 -8.69
N ASN A 165 -20.81 -6.58 -8.74
CA ASN A 165 -21.09 -7.42 -7.59
C ASN A 165 -19.81 -7.64 -6.77
N ILE A 166 -19.84 -7.34 -5.48
CA ILE A 166 -18.75 -7.67 -4.55
C ILE A 166 -19.17 -8.86 -3.70
N VAL A 167 -18.44 -9.96 -3.85
CA VAL A 167 -18.73 -11.24 -3.18
C VAL A 167 -17.68 -11.52 -2.10
N LYS A 168 -18.13 -12.00 -0.95
CA LYS A 168 -17.21 -12.50 0.09
C LYS A 168 -16.60 -13.80 -0.39
N LYS A 169 -15.29 -13.98 -0.19
CA LYS A 169 -14.65 -15.28 -0.41
C LYS A 169 -15.26 -16.29 0.54
N ASN A 170 -15.75 -17.41 -0.01
CA ASN A 170 -15.98 -18.61 0.79
C ASN A 170 -14.63 -18.98 1.39
N LYS A 171 -14.55 -19.13 2.71
CA LYS A 171 -13.33 -19.52 3.41
C LYS A 171 -12.75 -20.78 2.74
N SER A 172 -11.85 -20.56 1.80
CA SER A 172 -10.95 -21.55 1.26
C SER A 172 -9.71 -21.35 2.09
N SER A 173 -9.40 -22.38 2.86
CA SER A 173 -8.30 -22.49 3.80
C SER A 173 -6.96 -22.40 3.09
N ASP A 174 -6.53 -21.19 2.69
CA ASP A 174 -5.16 -20.92 2.29
C ASP A 174 -4.86 -19.41 2.42
N GLY A 175 -3.93 -19.05 3.33
CA GLY A 175 -3.27 -17.73 3.31
C GLY A 175 -2.98 -16.98 4.62
N ASN A 176 -2.65 -17.69 5.69
CA ASN A 176 -2.10 -17.31 7.02
C ASN A 176 -1.14 -16.09 7.16
N GLU A 177 -1.58 -14.84 6.93
CA GLU A 177 -0.86 -13.67 7.50
C GLU A 177 -1.78 -12.71 8.28
N PHE A 178 -3.06 -12.60 7.89
CA PHE A 178 -4.01 -11.70 8.54
C PHE A 178 -4.72 -12.33 9.75
N GLU A 179 -4.90 -13.65 9.77
CA GLU A 179 -5.45 -14.36 10.94
C GLU A 179 -4.48 -14.25 12.14
N ASP A 180 -3.17 -14.35 11.93
CA ASP A 180 -2.16 -14.26 12.99
C ASP A 180 -2.19 -12.91 13.74
N ILE A 181 -2.51 -11.82 13.04
CA ILE A 181 -2.60 -10.48 13.66
C ILE A 181 -3.86 -10.38 14.53
N ASP A 182 -5.01 -10.86 14.04
CA ASP A 182 -6.27 -10.83 14.78
C ASP A 182 -6.23 -11.77 15.99
N PHE A 183 -5.61 -12.95 15.88
CA PHE A 183 -5.36 -13.85 17.01
C PHE A 183 -4.43 -13.21 18.05
N LEU A 184 -3.35 -12.54 17.61
CA LEU A 184 -2.42 -11.87 18.50
C LEU A 184 -3.09 -10.71 19.27
N ILE A 185 -3.94 -9.93 18.59
CA ILE A 185 -4.68 -8.83 19.23
C ILE A 185 -5.63 -9.37 20.29
N ASN A 186 -6.43 -10.40 19.95
CA ASN A 186 -7.34 -11.02 20.91
C ASN A 186 -6.62 -11.61 22.12
N ASP A 187 -5.48 -12.28 21.93
CA ASP A 187 -4.70 -12.87 23.02
C ASP A 187 -4.11 -11.80 23.96
N ILE A 188 -3.63 -10.68 23.40
CA ILE A 188 -3.17 -9.53 24.18
C ILE A 188 -4.32 -8.92 24.99
N GLU A 189 -5.52 -8.80 24.40
CA GLU A 189 -6.70 -8.27 25.09
C GLU A 189 -7.20 -9.21 26.20
N MET A 190 -7.18 -10.53 25.98
CA MET A 190 -7.54 -11.51 27.01
C MET A 190 -6.60 -11.43 28.22
N ILE A 191 -5.29 -11.39 28.00
CA ILE A 191 -4.30 -11.20 29.07
C ILE A 191 -4.52 -9.84 29.75
N GLY A 192 -4.76 -8.80 28.94
CA GLY A 192 -5.01 -7.43 29.36
C GLY A 192 -6.19 -7.27 30.32
N ASN A 193 -7.17 -8.16 30.25
CA ASN A 193 -8.41 -8.13 31.04
C ASN A 193 -8.48 -9.23 32.11
N ASP A 194 -7.43 -10.03 32.28
CA ASP A 194 -7.41 -11.10 33.28
C ASP A 194 -7.08 -10.55 34.68
N ASP A 195 -8.12 -10.35 35.48
CA ASP A 195 -8.03 -9.82 36.86
C ASP A 195 -7.41 -10.81 37.87
N SER A 196 -7.13 -12.05 37.47
CA SER A 196 -6.39 -13.01 38.29
C SER A 196 -4.87 -12.80 38.26
N LEU A 197 -4.37 -12.03 37.29
CA LEU A 197 -2.95 -11.71 37.12
C LEU A 197 -2.61 -10.36 37.75
N SER A 198 -1.43 -10.28 38.38
CA SER A 198 -0.89 -8.98 38.80
C SER A 198 -0.52 -8.11 37.59
N VAL A 199 -0.46 -6.79 37.80
CA VAL A 199 -0.10 -5.82 36.75
C VAL A 199 1.23 -6.17 36.10
N THR A 200 2.23 -6.57 36.89
CA THR A 200 3.56 -6.93 36.38
C THR A 200 3.55 -8.24 35.58
N GLU A 201 2.74 -9.22 35.96
CA GLU A 201 2.59 -10.47 35.21
C GLU A 201 1.92 -10.23 33.86
N ARG A 202 0.85 -9.41 33.86
CA ARG A 202 0.14 -8.97 32.64
C ARG A 202 1.09 -8.30 31.65
N GLU A 203 1.90 -7.34 32.11
CA GLU A 203 2.89 -6.65 31.27
C GLU A 203 3.95 -7.60 30.70
N GLN A 204 4.44 -8.55 31.49
CA GLN A 204 5.46 -9.51 31.05
C GLN A 204 4.91 -10.47 30.00
N LEU A 205 3.68 -10.96 30.16
CA LEU A 205 3.03 -11.85 29.21
C LEU A 205 2.73 -11.16 27.88
N ILE A 206 2.21 -9.93 27.92
CA ILE A 206 1.99 -9.13 26.70
C ILE A 206 3.32 -8.83 26.00
N ALA A 207 4.37 -8.46 26.74
CA ALA A 207 5.70 -8.24 26.18
C ALA A 207 6.26 -9.50 25.54
N ALA A 208 6.04 -10.68 26.14
CA ALA A 208 6.45 -11.95 25.56
C ALA A 208 5.74 -12.18 24.22
N ARG A 209 4.41 -12.05 24.13
CA ARG A 209 3.64 -12.22 22.89
C ARG A 209 4.10 -11.31 21.74
N LYS A 210 4.54 -10.09 22.06
CA LYS A 210 5.13 -9.15 21.08
C LYS A 210 6.59 -9.46 20.70
N GLY A 211 7.21 -10.47 21.31
CA GLY A 211 8.63 -10.79 21.11
C GLY A 211 9.57 -9.75 21.73
N GLN A 212 9.20 -9.20 22.89
CA GLN A 212 9.88 -8.09 23.57
C GLN A 212 10.26 -8.45 25.02
N GLY A 213 10.89 -7.50 25.71
CA GLY A 213 11.16 -7.59 27.14
C GLY A 213 12.09 -8.75 27.53
N LYS A 214 11.76 -9.41 28.65
CA LYS A 214 12.55 -10.53 29.21
C LYS A 214 12.66 -11.69 28.22
N TYR A 215 11.56 -12.05 27.55
CA TYR A 215 11.50 -13.12 26.56
C TYR A 215 12.51 -12.91 25.41
N ARG A 216 12.55 -11.71 24.82
CA ARG A 216 13.50 -11.39 23.76
C ARG A 216 14.94 -11.53 24.22
N LYS A 217 15.27 -11.02 25.41
CA LYS A 217 16.62 -11.08 25.98
C LYS A 217 17.08 -12.52 26.21
N GLU A 218 16.18 -13.37 26.71
CA GLU A 218 16.47 -14.80 26.94
C GLU A 218 16.70 -15.54 25.62
N LEU A 219 15.90 -15.27 24.58
CA LEU A 219 16.11 -15.86 23.26
C LEU A 219 17.43 -15.45 22.62
N ILE A 220 17.81 -14.17 22.71
CA ILE A 220 19.10 -13.70 22.20
C ILE A 220 20.25 -14.36 22.95
N LYS A 221 20.14 -14.51 24.27
CA LYS A 221 21.13 -15.21 25.09
C LYS A 221 21.25 -16.69 24.71
N LEU A 222 20.14 -17.34 24.35
CA LEU A 222 20.11 -18.75 23.99
C LEU A 222 20.68 -19.02 22.59
N TYR A 223 20.25 -18.25 21.58
CA TYR A 223 20.58 -18.53 20.18
C TYR A 223 21.69 -17.64 19.61
N GLY A 224 21.80 -16.38 20.05
CA GLY A 224 22.83 -15.41 19.63
C GLY A 224 22.81 -14.98 18.15
N LYS A 225 22.10 -15.70 17.29
CA LYS A 225 22.00 -15.48 15.84
C LYS A 225 20.76 -16.16 15.28
N CYS A 226 20.38 -15.81 14.06
CA CYS A 226 19.33 -16.53 13.33
C CYS A 226 19.77 -17.97 13.07
N ILE A 227 18.94 -18.94 13.46
CA ILE A 227 19.23 -20.38 13.28
C ILE A 227 19.20 -20.81 11.81
N VAL A 228 18.49 -20.07 10.94
CA VAL A 228 18.37 -20.38 9.50
C VAL A 228 19.48 -19.71 8.70
N THR A 229 19.68 -18.40 8.90
CA THR A 229 20.59 -17.59 8.07
C THR A 229 21.96 -17.33 8.72
N GLY A 230 22.12 -17.61 10.01
CA GLY A 230 23.36 -17.37 10.75
C GLY A 230 23.64 -15.90 11.12
N ILE A 231 22.76 -14.96 10.73
CA ILE A 231 22.95 -13.52 10.99
C ILE A 231 22.98 -13.24 12.50
N PRO A 232 24.03 -12.58 13.04
CA PRO A 232 24.15 -12.33 14.49
C PRO A 232 23.65 -10.94 14.91
N TYR A 233 23.24 -10.07 13.99
CA TYR A 233 22.88 -8.70 14.29
C TYR A 233 21.52 -8.60 14.99
N GLU A 234 21.52 -8.27 16.28
CA GLU A 234 20.32 -8.26 17.13
C GLU A 234 19.16 -7.45 16.55
N PHE A 235 19.44 -6.27 15.96
CA PHE A 235 18.40 -5.42 15.36
C PHE A 235 17.72 -6.04 14.14
N MET A 236 18.31 -7.07 13.53
CA MET A 236 17.73 -7.84 12.44
C MET A 236 17.01 -9.11 12.92
N LEU A 237 17.10 -9.46 14.20
CA LEU A 237 16.52 -10.68 14.75
C LEU A 237 15.08 -10.44 15.25
N ARG A 238 14.16 -11.29 14.80
CA ARG A 238 12.80 -11.41 15.34
C ARG A 238 12.77 -12.50 16.42
N ALA A 239 12.25 -12.16 17.60
CA ALA A 239 11.97 -13.13 18.65
C ALA A 239 10.62 -13.80 18.36
N SER A 240 10.63 -15.06 17.94
CA SER A 240 9.45 -15.81 17.50
C SER A 240 9.22 -17.04 18.39
N HIS A 241 7.95 -17.33 18.68
CA HIS A 241 7.53 -18.54 19.38
C HIS A 241 7.50 -19.73 18.43
N ILE A 242 7.92 -20.90 18.90
CA ILE A 242 7.85 -22.15 18.12
C ILE A 242 6.47 -22.78 18.23
N LYS A 243 5.89 -22.80 19.44
CA LYS A 243 4.50 -23.21 19.68
C LYS A 243 3.63 -21.96 19.81
N PRO A 244 2.63 -21.76 18.94
CA PRO A 244 1.65 -20.69 19.07
C PRO A 244 0.87 -20.77 20.38
#